data_AF-A0A951CDL2-F1
#
_entry.id   AF-A0A951CDL2-F1
#
_cell.length_a   1.000
_cell.length_b   1.000
_cell.length_c   1.000
_cell.angle_alpha   90.00
_cell.angle_beta   90.00
_cell.angle_gamma   90.00
#
_symmetry.space_group_name_H-M   'P 1'
#
loop_
_entity.id
_entity.type
_entity.pdbx_description
1 polymer ?
#
loop_
_entity_poly.entity_id
_entity_poly.type
_entity_poly.pdbx_seq_one_letter_code
_entity_poly.pdbx_strand_id
1 'polypeptide(L)'
;MTSRLDAHLQNGSLFVRGFETCKPRALGFSELLADLFLDLPIVREFKRGRYKLSKIGGRKYLSAAILQTWKDFGGSGQPNIAIVEFGDQSASDSTEGHVLAELFHQAGFAARLVSPDQLEYHNGKLNAQDFQIDVVFRRLLTRELLVHFDLSHPLLRAYRDRAVCVVNNFRSELAQRRSLFDLVTDENVTAGLPFSDRRLIRTFVPWTRVVSQKKTRYKEREVDLPEFIRRTRERWVLHPNEDTGDQQIFVGAEMSESAWDRALRLALRTPYVVQERLPLNHELFPVFHYGELQMKEAEISVHPHIFNGKMQGASAVLGSSAGSPCPLGIAPVLVLSES
;
A
#
# COMPACT_ATOMS: atom_id res chain seq x y z
N MET A 1 11.19 -4.22 -8.24
CA MET A 1 10.20 -4.41 -7.14
C MET A 1 9.37 -3.14 -6.97
N THR A 2 8.06 -3.27 -6.75
CA THR A 2 7.13 -2.12 -6.60
C THR A 2 6.43 -2.16 -5.25
N SER A 3 6.24 -1.01 -4.61
CA SER A 3 5.48 -0.92 -3.36
C SER A 3 4.87 0.45 -3.16
N ARG A 4 3.98 0.56 -2.16
CA ARG A 4 3.32 1.78 -1.72
C ARG A 4 3.52 1.93 -0.21
N LEU A 5 3.91 3.11 0.23
CA LEU A 5 3.92 3.45 1.66
C LEU A 5 2.51 3.88 2.07
N ASP A 6 1.95 3.28 3.12
CA ASP A 6 0.78 3.85 3.79
C ASP A 6 1.26 4.99 4.69
N ALA A 7 0.93 6.23 4.34
CA ALA A 7 1.48 7.40 5.00
C ALA A 7 0.53 8.59 5.05
N HIS A 8 0.79 9.47 6.02
CA HIS A 8 0.09 10.73 6.22
C HIS A 8 1.06 11.88 6.13
N LEU A 9 0.68 12.91 5.37
CA LEU A 9 1.40 14.16 5.35
C LEU A 9 0.78 15.09 6.38
N GLN A 10 1.56 15.53 7.38
CA GLN A 10 1.16 16.51 8.36
C GLN A 10 2.23 17.61 8.48
N ASN A 11 1.84 18.87 8.29
CA ASN A 11 2.72 20.04 8.42
C ASN A 11 4.08 19.87 7.69
N GLY A 12 4.05 19.29 6.49
CA GLY A 12 5.25 19.03 5.69
C GLY A 12 6.06 17.79 6.08
N SER A 13 5.65 17.05 7.11
CA SER A 13 6.27 15.79 7.53
C SER A 13 5.43 14.59 7.12
N LEU A 14 6.07 13.55 6.56
CA LEU A 14 5.40 12.33 6.14
C LEU A 14 5.59 11.23 7.19
N PHE A 15 4.50 10.73 7.76
CA PHE A 15 4.52 9.66 8.75
C PHE A 15 4.04 8.34 8.15
N VAL A 16 4.83 7.28 8.29
CA VAL A 16 4.56 5.97 7.67
C VAL A 16 3.83 5.06 8.65
N ARG A 17 2.62 4.62 8.33
CA ARG A 17 1.81 3.68 9.14
C ARG A 17 1.95 2.22 8.71
N GLY A 18 2.26 2.00 7.44
CA GLY A 18 2.26 0.68 6.83
C GLY A 18 2.95 0.64 5.49
N PHE A 19 2.97 -0.55 4.89
CA PHE A 19 3.64 -0.83 3.63
C PHE A 19 2.80 -1.82 2.82
N GLU A 20 2.61 -1.55 1.54
CA GLU A 20 1.87 -2.41 0.62
C GLU A 20 2.74 -2.80 -0.55
N THR A 21 2.78 -4.09 -0.89
CA THR A 21 3.63 -4.63 -1.97
C THR A 21 2.84 -5.34 -3.05
N CYS A 22 1.70 -5.93 -2.72
CA CYS A 22 1.06 -6.90 -3.61
C CYS A 22 -0.16 -6.32 -4.32
N LYS A 23 -0.97 -5.50 -3.64
CA LYS A 23 -2.12 -4.82 -4.24
C LYS A 23 -2.12 -3.34 -3.88
N PRO A 24 -1.05 -2.58 -4.23
CA PRO A 24 -1.00 -1.17 -3.91
C PRO A 24 -2.15 -0.46 -4.62
N ARG A 25 -3.08 0.10 -3.83
CA ARG A 25 -4.22 0.85 -4.36
C ARG A 25 -3.77 2.12 -5.06
N ALA A 26 -4.49 2.52 -6.10
CA ALA A 26 -4.29 3.77 -6.84
C ALA A 26 -2.93 3.91 -7.54
N LEU A 27 -2.18 2.82 -7.70
CA LEU A 27 -0.94 2.78 -8.46
C LEU A 27 -1.19 3.11 -9.94
N GLY A 28 -2.24 2.51 -10.53
CA GLY A 28 -2.59 2.72 -11.94
C GLY A 28 -3.29 4.06 -12.19
N PHE A 29 -4.06 4.56 -11.22
CA PHE A 29 -4.86 5.78 -11.38
C PHE A 29 -4.09 7.08 -11.12
N SER A 30 -3.04 7.06 -10.31
CA SER A 30 -2.38 8.28 -9.80
C SER A 30 -1.97 9.26 -10.90
N GLU A 31 -1.28 8.76 -11.93
CA GLU A 31 -0.77 9.60 -13.00
C GLU A 31 -1.86 10.02 -13.99
N LEU A 32 -2.82 9.12 -14.28
CA LEU A 32 -3.97 9.44 -15.14
C LEU A 32 -4.84 10.55 -14.53
N LEU A 33 -5.13 10.45 -13.23
CA LEU A 33 -5.85 11.48 -12.51
C LEU A 33 -5.06 12.80 -12.49
N ALA A 34 -3.73 12.74 -12.38
CA ALA A 34 -2.90 13.94 -12.40
C ALA A 34 -2.96 14.64 -13.75
N ASP A 35 -2.93 13.89 -14.85
CA ASP A 35 -3.05 14.43 -16.22
C ASP A 35 -4.42 15.08 -16.43
N LEU A 36 -5.51 14.37 -16.07
CA LEU A 36 -6.86 14.91 -16.14
C LEU A 36 -7.00 16.21 -15.31
N PHE A 37 -6.43 16.24 -14.11
CA PHE A 37 -6.52 17.40 -13.23
C PHE A 37 -5.74 18.60 -13.78
N LEU A 38 -4.54 18.37 -14.32
CA LEU A 38 -3.72 19.43 -14.92
C LEU A 38 -4.34 20.01 -16.19
N ASP A 39 -5.25 19.27 -16.84
CA ASP A 39 -5.97 19.70 -18.03
C ASP A 39 -7.27 20.47 -17.76
N LEU A 40 -7.73 20.50 -16.50
CA LEU A 40 -8.92 21.26 -16.14
C LEU A 40 -8.73 22.77 -16.40
N PRO A 41 -9.72 23.47 -16.98
CA PRO A 41 -9.61 24.91 -17.27
C PRO A 41 -9.21 25.75 -16.05
N ILE A 42 -9.80 25.46 -14.89
CA ILE A 42 -9.48 26.17 -13.63
C ILE A 42 -8.02 25.98 -13.21
N VAL A 43 -7.44 24.79 -13.42
CA VAL A 43 -6.04 24.48 -13.09
C VAL A 43 -5.10 25.13 -14.11
N ARG A 44 -5.49 25.18 -15.38
CA ARG A 44 -4.74 25.89 -16.43
C ARG A 44 -4.65 27.39 -16.15
N GLU A 45 -5.73 28.02 -15.69
CA GLU A 45 -5.70 29.42 -15.24
C GLU A 45 -4.82 29.60 -14.00
N PHE A 46 -4.93 28.72 -12.99
CA PHE A 46 -4.08 28.77 -11.80
C PHE A 46 -2.58 28.73 -12.15
N LYS A 47 -2.18 27.88 -13.11
CA LYS A 47 -0.79 27.76 -13.58
C LYS A 47 -0.24 29.00 -14.30
N ARG A 48 -1.09 29.93 -14.76
CA ARG A 48 -0.65 31.23 -15.31
C ARG A 48 -0.23 32.21 -14.22
N GLY A 49 -0.59 31.93 -12.97
CA GLY A 49 -0.26 32.75 -11.81
C GLY A 49 1.15 32.51 -11.28
N ARG A 50 1.32 32.75 -9.97
CA ARG A 50 2.62 32.75 -9.27
C ARG A 50 3.21 31.35 -9.03
N TYR A 51 2.42 30.30 -9.19
CA TYR A 51 2.83 28.95 -8.83
C TYR A 51 2.88 28.02 -10.04
N LYS A 52 3.88 27.15 -10.05
CA LYS A 52 4.00 26.06 -11.00
C LYS A 52 3.46 24.78 -10.39
N LEU A 53 2.51 24.16 -11.08
CA LEU A 53 2.01 22.81 -10.77
C LEU A 53 2.63 21.79 -11.71
N SER A 54 3.16 20.71 -11.12
CA SER A 54 3.70 19.56 -11.85
C SER A 54 3.24 18.25 -11.22
N LYS A 55 3.17 17.19 -12.03
CA LYS A 55 2.98 15.83 -11.52
C LYS A 55 4.32 15.24 -11.08
N ILE A 56 4.29 14.38 -10.06
CA ILE A 56 5.47 13.60 -9.66
C ILE A 56 5.89 12.66 -10.81
N GLY A 57 4.90 12.08 -11.51
CA GLY A 57 5.08 11.06 -12.53
C GLY A 57 5.52 9.73 -11.91
N GLY A 58 5.15 8.60 -12.51
CA GLY A 58 5.48 7.29 -11.95
C GLY A 58 5.46 6.14 -12.95
N ARG A 59 4.67 6.26 -14.02
CA ARG A 59 4.51 5.22 -15.05
C ARG A 59 5.83 4.79 -15.69
N LYS A 60 6.69 5.75 -16.05
CA LYS A 60 8.00 5.45 -16.67
C LYS A 60 8.89 4.65 -15.72
N TYR A 61 8.82 4.95 -14.42
CA TYR A 61 9.62 4.29 -13.40
C TYR A 61 9.06 2.91 -13.03
N LEU A 62 7.73 2.76 -13.03
CA LEU A 62 7.07 1.46 -12.94
C LEU A 62 7.54 0.55 -14.09
N SER A 63 7.43 1.02 -15.33
CA SER A 63 7.86 0.28 -16.53
C SER A 63 9.34 -0.10 -16.48
N ALA A 64 10.21 0.84 -16.10
CA ALA A 64 11.63 0.59 -15.91
C ALA A 64 11.89 -0.42 -14.78
N ALA A 65 11.12 -0.40 -13.70
CA ALA A 65 11.26 -1.34 -12.61
C ALA A 65 10.85 -2.77 -12.99
N ILE A 66 9.80 -2.93 -13.80
CA ILE A 66 9.43 -4.24 -14.37
C ILE A 66 10.55 -4.75 -15.26
N LEU A 67 11.03 -3.93 -16.20
CA LEU A 67 12.10 -4.34 -17.12
C LEU A 67 13.40 -4.68 -16.39
N GLN A 68 13.75 -3.92 -15.34
CA GLN A 68 14.90 -4.26 -14.50
C GLN A 68 14.69 -5.59 -13.79
N THR A 69 13.50 -5.82 -13.21
CA THR A 69 13.18 -7.09 -12.53
C THR A 69 13.24 -8.28 -13.51
N TRP A 70 12.80 -8.08 -14.77
CA TRP A 70 12.92 -9.08 -15.84
C TRP A 70 14.38 -9.40 -16.19
N LYS A 71 15.23 -8.37 -16.33
CA LYS A 71 16.67 -8.55 -16.57
C LYS A 71 17.36 -9.25 -15.41
N ASP A 72 17.06 -8.86 -14.18
CA ASP A 72 17.64 -9.46 -12.96
C ASP A 72 17.24 -10.94 -12.81
N PHE A 73 16.07 -11.30 -13.33
CA PHE A 73 15.60 -12.69 -13.40
C PHE A 73 16.36 -13.52 -14.46
N GLY A 74 17.13 -12.89 -15.35
CA GLY A 74 17.85 -13.55 -16.45
C GLY A 74 17.13 -13.47 -17.79
N GLY A 75 16.05 -12.69 -17.87
CA GLY A 75 15.28 -12.48 -19.08
C GLY A 75 15.93 -11.53 -20.08
N SER A 76 15.58 -11.69 -21.36
CA SER A 76 16.06 -10.86 -22.47
C SER A 76 14.90 -10.33 -23.31
N GLY A 77 15.11 -9.22 -24.02
CA GLY A 77 14.08 -8.63 -24.87
C GLY A 77 12.91 -8.00 -24.10
N GLN A 78 11.80 -7.77 -24.80
CA GLN A 78 10.56 -7.30 -24.19
C GLN A 78 9.75 -8.49 -23.66
N PRO A 79 9.37 -8.50 -22.37
CA PRO A 79 8.55 -9.57 -21.81
C PRO A 79 7.06 -9.38 -22.11
N ASN A 80 6.34 -10.51 -22.18
CA ASN A 80 4.89 -10.54 -22.06
C ASN A 80 4.49 -10.47 -20.58
N ILE A 81 3.65 -9.49 -20.22
CA ILE A 81 3.28 -9.19 -18.83
C ILE A 81 1.83 -9.62 -18.56
N ALA A 82 1.63 -10.55 -17.64
CA ALA A 82 0.30 -10.83 -17.08
C ALA A 82 0.10 -10.04 -15.78
N ILE A 83 -0.93 -9.20 -15.73
CA ILE A 83 -1.43 -8.63 -14.48
C ILE A 83 -2.39 -9.67 -13.91
N VAL A 84 -2.00 -10.31 -12.81
CA VAL A 84 -2.80 -11.42 -12.25
C VAL A 84 -3.58 -10.93 -11.05
N GLU A 85 -4.91 -10.93 -11.18
CA GLU A 85 -5.89 -10.45 -10.20
C GLU A 85 -7.21 -11.22 -10.38
N PHE A 86 -7.97 -11.47 -9.31
CA PHE A 86 -9.30 -12.08 -9.44
C PHE A 86 -10.27 -11.11 -10.13
N GLY A 87 -11.06 -11.63 -11.08
CA GLY A 87 -12.16 -10.87 -11.66
C GLY A 87 -13.33 -10.72 -10.68
N ASP A 88 -13.78 -9.47 -10.51
CA ASP A 88 -15.14 -9.09 -10.07
C ASP A 88 -15.61 -9.54 -8.67
N GLN A 89 -14.96 -9.06 -7.59
CA GLN A 89 -15.53 -9.15 -6.22
C GLN A 89 -15.91 -7.79 -5.59
N SER A 90 -15.58 -6.65 -6.22
CA SER A 90 -16.21 -5.35 -5.92
C SER A 90 -16.01 -4.35 -7.07
N ALA A 91 -17.06 -3.59 -7.40
CA ALA A 91 -17.11 -2.69 -8.57
C ALA A 91 -16.11 -1.51 -8.55
N SER A 92 -15.40 -1.26 -7.44
CA SER A 92 -14.42 -0.16 -7.34
C SER A 92 -12.97 -0.57 -7.55
N ASP A 93 -12.60 -1.85 -7.31
CA ASP A 93 -11.24 -2.36 -7.52
C ASP A 93 -11.05 -3.00 -8.92
N SER A 94 -12.15 -3.36 -9.60
CA SER A 94 -12.17 -4.17 -10.83
C SER A 94 -11.57 -3.49 -12.08
N THR A 95 -11.25 -2.20 -12.02
CA THR A 95 -10.75 -1.43 -13.17
C THR A 95 -9.25 -1.16 -13.14
N GLU A 96 -8.57 -1.30 -12.00
CA GLU A 96 -7.14 -0.92 -11.90
C GLU A 96 -6.24 -1.88 -12.68
N GLY A 97 -6.54 -3.18 -12.68
CA GLY A 97 -5.81 -4.17 -13.48
C GLY A 97 -5.86 -3.86 -14.98
N HIS A 98 -7.01 -3.42 -15.48
CA HIS A 98 -7.18 -2.97 -16.87
C HIS A 98 -6.37 -1.71 -17.17
N VAL A 99 -6.41 -0.73 -16.26
CA VAL A 99 -5.60 0.49 -16.36
C VAL A 99 -4.10 0.15 -16.40
N LEU A 100 -3.63 -0.75 -15.55
CA LEU A 100 -2.22 -1.16 -15.55
C LEU A 100 -1.82 -1.88 -16.84
N ALA A 101 -2.67 -2.75 -17.38
CA ALA A 101 -2.43 -3.38 -18.68
C ALA A 101 -2.26 -2.34 -19.79
N GLU A 102 -3.16 -1.35 -19.84
CA GLU A 102 -3.07 -0.24 -20.80
C GLU A 102 -1.82 0.62 -20.56
N LEU A 103 -1.44 0.86 -19.31
CA LEU A 103 -0.21 1.59 -18.98
C LEU A 103 1.04 0.86 -19.50
N PHE A 104 1.07 -0.46 -19.44
CA PHE A 104 2.17 -1.26 -20.01
C PHE A 104 2.10 -1.30 -21.55
N HIS A 105 0.91 -1.36 -22.15
CA HIS A 105 0.73 -1.28 -23.60
C HIS A 105 1.32 -0.01 -24.20
N GLN A 106 0.97 1.18 -23.66
CA GLN A 106 1.54 2.41 -24.23
C GLN A 106 3.02 2.63 -23.82
N ALA A 107 3.58 1.78 -22.95
CA ALA A 107 5.02 1.68 -22.70
C ALA A 107 5.72 0.67 -23.64
N GLY A 108 4.98 0.02 -24.53
CA GLY A 108 5.49 -0.87 -25.57
C GLY A 108 5.55 -2.35 -25.19
N PHE A 109 4.99 -2.78 -24.06
CA PHE A 109 4.92 -4.20 -23.68
C PHE A 109 3.62 -4.83 -24.19
N ALA A 110 3.62 -6.14 -24.41
CA ALA A 110 2.36 -6.90 -24.49
C ALA A 110 1.88 -7.20 -23.06
N ALA A 111 0.67 -6.77 -22.70
CA ALA A 111 0.17 -6.90 -21.33
C ALA A 111 -1.30 -7.31 -21.27
N ARG A 112 -1.65 -8.24 -20.37
CA ARG A 112 -3.05 -8.71 -20.23
C ARG A 112 -3.44 -8.85 -18.77
N LEU A 113 -4.66 -8.43 -18.43
CA LEU A 113 -5.28 -8.81 -17.16
C LEU A 113 -5.72 -10.28 -17.26
N VAL A 114 -5.28 -11.10 -16.33
CA VAL A 114 -5.48 -12.55 -16.34
C VAL A 114 -6.01 -12.99 -14.98
N SER A 115 -7.15 -13.70 -14.96
CA SER A 115 -7.63 -14.33 -13.72
C SER A 115 -6.74 -15.52 -13.36
N PRO A 116 -6.46 -15.80 -12.07
CA PRO A 116 -5.76 -17.00 -11.66
C PRO A 116 -6.30 -18.30 -12.27
N ASP A 117 -7.63 -18.41 -12.42
CA ASP A 117 -8.32 -19.58 -13.01
C ASP A 117 -7.95 -19.86 -14.47
N GLN A 118 -7.42 -18.86 -15.19
CA GLN A 118 -7.07 -18.95 -16.61
C GLN A 118 -5.62 -19.40 -16.83
N LEU A 119 -4.83 -19.54 -15.76
CA LEU A 119 -3.42 -19.87 -15.87
C LEU A 119 -3.22 -21.36 -16.11
N GLU A 120 -2.39 -21.69 -17.08
CA GLU A 120 -1.96 -23.05 -17.38
C GLU A 120 -0.44 -23.14 -17.32
N TYR A 121 0.09 -24.22 -16.75
CA TYR A 121 1.53 -24.46 -16.64
C TYR A 121 1.87 -25.83 -17.19
N HIS A 122 2.55 -25.86 -18.33
CA HIS A 122 2.98 -27.07 -19.01
C HIS A 122 4.29 -26.82 -19.77
N ASN A 123 5.12 -27.85 -19.90
CA ASN A 123 6.41 -27.80 -20.63
C ASN A 123 7.32 -26.62 -20.22
N GLY A 124 7.35 -26.28 -18.94
CA GLY A 124 8.19 -25.20 -18.42
C GLY A 124 7.71 -23.80 -18.77
N LYS A 125 6.47 -23.62 -19.25
CA LYS A 125 5.91 -22.33 -19.65
C LYS A 125 4.58 -22.06 -18.96
N LEU A 126 4.40 -20.84 -18.48
CA LEU A 126 3.13 -20.34 -17.96
C LEU A 126 2.38 -19.64 -19.11
N ASN A 127 1.13 -20.02 -19.33
CA ASN A 127 0.29 -19.45 -20.39
C ASN A 127 -1.07 -19.04 -19.84
N ALA A 128 -1.73 -18.12 -20.53
CA ALA A 128 -3.16 -17.89 -20.42
C ALA A 128 -3.74 -17.91 -21.84
N GLN A 129 -4.37 -19.02 -22.22
CA GLN A 129 -4.79 -19.28 -23.59
C GLN A 129 -3.59 -19.18 -24.58
N ASP A 130 -3.68 -18.29 -25.56
CA ASP A 130 -2.66 -18.03 -26.58
C ASP A 130 -1.49 -17.15 -26.10
N PHE A 131 -1.58 -16.62 -24.87
CA PHE A 131 -0.62 -15.67 -24.32
C PHE A 131 0.41 -16.36 -23.43
N GLN A 132 1.63 -16.56 -23.93
CA GLN A 132 2.77 -17.00 -23.12
C GLN A 132 3.20 -15.87 -22.19
N ILE A 133 3.34 -16.17 -20.90
CA ILE A 133 3.61 -15.20 -19.83
C ILE A 133 5.08 -15.31 -19.40
N ASP A 134 5.83 -14.23 -19.56
CA ASP A 134 7.22 -14.14 -19.09
C ASP A 134 7.30 -13.47 -17.71
N VAL A 135 6.46 -12.46 -17.48
CA VAL A 135 6.38 -11.71 -16.23
C VAL A 135 4.96 -11.75 -15.68
N VAL A 136 4.82 -12.13 -14.42
CA VAL A 136 3.60 -11.98 -13.64
C VAL A 136 3.74 -10.72 -12.76
N PHE A 137 2.92 -9.71 -13.02
CA PHE A 137 2.68 -8.61 -12.10
C PHE A 137 1.55 -9.01 -11.14
N ARG A 138 1.94 -9.56 -9.99
CA ARG A 138 1.00 -10.16 -9.04
C ARG A 138 0.21 -9.08 -8.29
N ARG A 139 -1.13 -9.15 -8.38
CA ARG A 139 -2.10 -8.25 -7.72
C ARG A 139 -3.12 -8.98 -6.85
N LEU A 140 -2.70 -10.08 -6.25
CA LEU A 140 -3.51 -10.94 -5.38
C LEU A 140 -2.72 -11.30 -4.12
N LEU A 141 -3.39 -11.48 -2.99
CA LEU A 141 -2.76 -11.95 -1.76
C LEU A 141 -2.55 -13.47 -1.81
N THR A 142 -1.52 -13.97 -1.11
CA THR A 142 -1.27 -15.41 -1.01
C THR A 142 -2.49 -16.13 -0.41
N ARG A 143 -3.10 -15.56 0.63
CA ARG A 143 -4.30 -16.14 1.26
C ARG A 143 -5.48 -16.21 0.30
N GLU A 144 -5.69 -15.19 -0.53
CA GLU A 144 -6.81 -15.15 -1.48
C GLU A 144 -6.63 -16.28 -2.50
N LEU A 145 -5.40 -16.47 -3.01
CA LEU A 145 -5.08 -17.59 -3.88
C LEU A 145 -5.38 -18.93 -3.21
N LEU A 146 -4.95 -19.10 -1.96
CA LEU A 146 -5.05 -20.38 -1.23
C LEU A 146 -6.45 -20.71 -0.71
N VAL A 147 -7.37 -19.72 -0.70
CA VAL A 147 -8.80 -19.97 -0.46
C VAL A 147 -9.44 -20.67 -1.65
N HIS A 148 -8.99 -20.35 -2.87
CA HIS A 148 -9.56 -20.88 -4.11
C HIS A 148 -8.79 -22.06 -4.70
N PHE A 149 -7.47 -22.14 -4.46
CA PHE A 149 -6.59 -23.12 -5.07
C PHE A 149 -5.62 -23.74 -4.06
N ASP A 150 -5.09 -24.91 -4.41
CA ASP A 150 -4.04 -25.57 -3.64
C ASP A 150 -2.62 -25.24 -4.14
N LEU A 151 -1.62 -25.87 -3.54
CA LEU A 151 -0.20 -25.68 -3.90
C LEU A 151 0.16 -26.25 -5.29
N SER A 152 -0.74 -26.98 -5.94
CA SER A 152 -0.56 -27.48 -7.32
C SER A 152 -0.93 -26.44 -8.38
N HIS A 153 -1.48 -25.28 -7.98
CA HIS A 153 -1.87 -24.22 -8.89
C HIS A 153 -0.75 -23.83 -9.88
N PRO A 154 -1.06 -23.63 -11.18
CA PRO A 154 -0.09 -23.31 -12.23
C PRO A 154 0.90 -22.18 -11.90
N LEU A 155 0.42 -21.07 -11.30
CA LEU A 155 1.30 -19.97 -10.86
C LEU A 155 2.34 -20.41 -9.82
N LEU A 156 1.93 -21.24 -8.85
CA LEU A 156 2.82 -21.69 -7.77
C LEU A 156 3.87 -22.67 -8.28
N ARG A 157 3.47 -23.58 -9.19
CA ARG A 157 4.40 -24.49 -9.86
C ARG A 157 5.41 -23.73 -10.73
N ALA A 158 4.94 -22.81 -11.57
CA ALA A 158 5.82 -21.98 -12.42
C ALA A 158 6.79 -21.13 -11.59
N TYR A 159 6.34 -20.56 -10.47
CA TYR A 159 7.19 -19.81 -9.55
C TYR A 159 8.26 -20.70 -8.88
N ARG A 160 7.87 -21.88 -8.39
CA ARG A 160 8.78 -22.86 -7.78
C ARG A 160 9.85 -23.31 -8.77
N ASP A 161 9.45 -23.59 -9.99
CA ASP A 161 10.32 -24.11 -11.05
C ASP A 161 11.14 -22.99 -11.72
N ARG A 162 11.00 -21.73 -11.25
CA ARG A 162 11.62 -20.52 -11.80
C ARG A 162 11.38 -20.35 -13.30
N ALA A 163 10.20 -20.74 -13.77
CA ALA A 163 9.79 -20.65 -15.16
C ALA A 163 9.19 -19.29 -15.55
N VAL A 164 8.84 -18.46 -14.57
CA VAL A 164 8.22 -17.14 -14.78
C VAL A 164 8.78 -16.12 -13.80
N CYS A 165 8.97 -14.88 -14.23
CA CYS A 165 9.38 -13.79 -13.37
C CYS A 165 8.18 -13.22 -12.61
N VAL A 166 8.11 -13.41 -11.30
CA VAL A 166 7.01 -12.88 -10.48
C VAL A 166 7.43 -11.57 -9.81
N VAL A 167 6.90 -10.46 -10.31
CA VAL A 167 7.02 -9.14 -9.68
C VAL A 167 6.08 -9.10 -8.47
N ASN A 168 6.60 -8.57 -7.36
CA ASN A 168 5.97 -8.64 -6.03
C ASN A 168 5.69 -10.10 -5.65
N ASN A 169 6.69 -10.97 -5.74
CA ASN A 169 6.57 -12.39 -5.41
C ASN A 169 6.03 -12.65 -4.00
N PHE A 170 5.66 -13.89 -3.69
CA PHE A 170 5.05 -14.28 -2.41
C PHE A 170 5.85 -13.85 -1.16
N ARG A 171 7.18 -13.69 -1.27
CA ARG A 171 8.03 -13.25 -0.14
C ARG A 171 7.86 -11.77 0.17
N SER A 172 7.41 -10.95 -0.80
CA SER A 172 7.22 -9.51 -0.57
C SER A 172 6.11 -9.22 0.42
N GLU A 173 5.13 -10.13 0.59
CA GLU A 173 4.03 -9.95 1.55
C GLU A 173 4.51 -9.82 2.99
N LEU A 174 5.66 -10.41 3.34
CA LEU A 174 6.24 -10.28 4.67
C LEU A 174 6.48 -8.80 5.02
N ALA A 175 6.82 -7.97 4.03
CA ALA A 175 7.05 -6.55 4.23
C ALA A 175 5.79 -5.76 4.57
N GLN A 176 4.60 -6.32 4.29
CA GLN A 176 3.31 -5.68 4.59
C GLN A 176 2.84 -5.92 6.02
N ARG A 177 3.45 -6.87 6.74
CA ARG A 177 3.06 -7.16 8.12
C ARG A 177 3.41 -6.00 9.04
N ARG A 178 2.44 -5.54 9.82
CA ARG A 178 2.65 -4.43 10.76
C ARG A 178 3.64 -4.78 11.87
N SER A 179 3.85 -6.05 12.18
CA SER A 179 4.90 -6.52 13.09
C SER A 179 6.31 -6.13 12.62
N LEU A 180 6.51 -5.85 11.33
CA LEU A 180 7.79 -5.31 10.85
C LEU A 180 8.11 -3.97 11.51
N PHE A 181 7.09 -3.16 11.82
CA PHE A 181 7.27 -1.88 12.51
C PHE A 181 7.67 -2.05 13.98
N ASP A 182 7.38 -3.19 14.62
CA ASP A 182 7.95 -3.55 15.93
C ASP A 182 9.48 -3.59 15.81
N LEU A 183 10.00 -4.32 14.83
CA LEU A 183 11.43 -4.45 14.58
C LEU A 183 12.09 -3.12 14.17
N VAL A 184 11.45 -2.36 13.27
CA VAL A 184 11.98 -1.07 12.79
C VAL A 184 12.02 -0.04 13.92
N THR A 185 11.13 -0.13 14.91
CA THR A 185 11.11 0.80 16.06
C THR A 185 11.70 0.20 17.34
N ASP A 186 12.37 -0.95 17.26
CA ASP A 186 13.16 -1.52 18.34
C ASP A 186 14.60 -1.02 18.27
N GLU A 187 15.02 -0.32 19.33
CA GLU A 187 16.36 0.26 19.44
C GLU A 187 17.46 -0.81 19.50
N ASN A 188 17.14 -2.02 19.99
CA ASN A 188 18.09 -3.13 20.01
C ASN A 188 18.34 -3.66 18.61
N VAL A 189 17.29 -3.76 17.79
CA VAL A 189 17.37 -4.22 16.40
C VAL A 189 18.06 -3.17 15.52
N THR A 190 17.71 -1.90 15.73
CA THR A 190 18.23 -0.79 14.93
C THR A 190 19.56 -0.23 15.43
N ALA A 191 20.14 -0.77 16.51
CA ALA A 191 21.37 -0.28 17.12
C ALA A 191 22.55 -0.17 16.14
N GLY A 192 22.64 -1.11 15.18
CA GLY A 192 23.68 -1.14 14.16
C GLY A 192 23.47 -0.18 12.99
N LEU A 193 22.32 0.51 12.91
CA LEU A 193 22.05 1.46 11.83
C LEU A 193 22.79 2.79 12.04
N PRO A 194 23.18 3.48 10.96
CA PRO A 194 23.70 4.84 11.03
C PRO A 194 22.81 5.76 11.88
N PHE A 195 23.43 6.73 12.55
CA PHE A 195 22.69 7.68 13.38
C PHE A 195 21.65 8.47 12.59
N SER A 196 21.95 8.83 11.33
CA SER A 196 21.01 9.47 10.41
C SER A 196 19.73 8.65 10.25
N ASP A 197 19.87 7.34 10.05
CA ASP A 197 18.76 6.44 9.74
C ASP A 197 17.91 6.19 10.99
N ARG A 198 18.56 5.99 12.15
CA ARG A 198 17.87 5.90 13.44
C ARG A 198 17.08 7.17 13.75
N ARG A 199 17.62 8.35 13.41
CA ARG A 199 16.91 9.63 13.56
C ARG A 199 15.70 9.71 12.63
N LEU A 200 15.82 9.30 11.37
CA LEU A 200 14.70 9.26 10.43
C LEU A 200 13.59 8.33 10.92
N ILE A 201 13.94 7.12 11.36
CA ILE A 201 13.00 6.15 11.92
C ILE A 201 12.24 6.76 13.10
N ARG A 202 12.94 7.31 14.10
CA ARG A 202 12.33 7.93 15.28
C ARG A 202 11.42 9.11 14.95
N THR A 203 11.65 9.77 13.82
CA THR A 203 10.92 10.98 13.42
C THR A 203 9.66 10.63 12.61
N PHE A 204 9.76 9.67 11.70
CA PHE A 204 8.73 9.44 10.69
C PHE A 204 8.00 8.09 10.84
N VAL A 205 8.49 7.20 11.70
CA VAL A 205 7.87 5.89 11.96
C VAL A 205 7.25 5.90 13.36
N PRO A 206 5.93 5.73 13.49
CA PRO A 206 5.26 5.69 14.78
C PRO A 206 5.73 4.47 15.56
N TRP A 207 5.96 4.67 16.86
CA TRP A 207 6.34 3.56 17.74
C TRP A 207 5.30 2.46 17.66
N THR A 208 5.76 1.22 17.46
CA THR A 208 4.88 0.07 17.23
C THR A 208 5.38 -1.13 18.01
N ARG A 209 4.50 -1.93 18.61
CA ARG A 209 4.87 -3.22 19.23
C ARG A 209 3.83 -4.28 18.96
N VAL A 210 4.26 -5.53 18.76
CA VAL A 210 3.35 -6.69 18.80
C VAL A 210 2.80 -6.83 20.21
N VAL A 211 1.47 -6.88 20.33
CA VAL A 211 0.77 -6.97 21.60
C VAL A 211 1.04 -8.34 22.23
N SER A 212 1.65 -8.34 23.40
CA SER A 212 2.04 -9.56 24.14
C SER A 212 2.32 -9.21 25.61
N GLN A 213 2.35 -10.23 26.47
CA GLN A 213 2.76 -10.11 27.88
C GLN A 213 4.28 -9.92 27.95
N LYS A 214 4.76 -8.69 27.70
CA LYS A 214 6.18 -8.36 27.71
C LYS A 214 6.42 -6.96 28.28
N LYS A 215 7.63 -6.76 28.79
CA LYS A 215 8.17 -5.42 28.96
C LYS A 215 8.79 -4.94 27.66
N THR A 216 8.75 -3.64 27.42
CA THR A 216 9.37 -3.00 26.26
C THR A 216 9.91 -1.63 26.62
N ARG A 217 10.77 -1.09 25.76
CA ARG A 217 11.14 0.32 25.82
C ARG A 217 10.15 1.19 25.07
N TYR A 218 9.65 2.24 25.73
CA TYR A 218 8.99 3.37 25.08
C TYR A 218 9.79 4.63 25.43
N LYS A 219 10.37 5.26 24.40
CA LYS A 219 11.41 6.29 24.56
C LYS A 219 12.56 5.73 25.41
N GLU A 220 12.92 6.39 26.49
CA GLU A 220 14.03 5.97 27.36
C GLU A 220 13.59 5.13 28.57
N ARG A 221 12.30 4.77 28.66
CA ARG A 221 11.72 4.08 29.82
C ARG A 221 11.31 2.65 29.49
N GLU A 222 11.61 1.73 30.40
CA GLU A 222 11.03 0.38 30.39
C GLU A 222 9.60 0.45 30.93
N VAL A 223 8.67 -0.19 30.21
CA VAL A 223 7.25 -0.25 30.57
C VAL A 223 6.72 -1.67 30.40
N ASP A 224 5.78 -2.07 31.26
CA ASP A 224 4.94 -3.24 31.01
C ASP A 224 3.97 -2.91 29.87
N LEU A 225 4.06 -3.61 28.74
CA LEU A 225 3.36 -3.22 27.51
C LEU A 225 1.83 -3.19 27.71
N PRO A 226 1.17 -4.28 28.18
CA PRO A 226 -0.28 -4.29 28.33
C PRO A 226 -0.80 -3.25 29.34
N GLU A 227 -0.13 -3.09 30.47
CA GLU A 227 -0.52 -2.09 31.46
C GLU A 227 -0.34 -0.66 30.93
N PHE A 228 0.78 -0.39 30.26
CA PHE A 228 1.09 0.92 29.71
C PHE A 228 0.06 1.38 28.68
N ILE A 229 -0.26 0.52 27.71
CA ILE A 229 -1.21 0.85 26.64
C ILE A 229 -2.67 0.89 27.13
N ARG A 230 -2.99 0.17 28.22
CA ARG A 230 -4.27 0.30 28.91
C ARG A 230 -4.43 1.67 29.54
N ARG A 231 -3.45 2.10 30.35
CA ARG A 231 -3.48 3.39 31.08
C ARG A 231 -3.41 4.62 30.18
N THR A 232 -2.89 4.47 28.97
CA THR A 232 -2.69 5.58 28.03
C THR A 232 -3.45 5.40 26.71
N ARG A 233 -4.66 4.79 26.75
CA ARG A 233 -5.45 4.37 25.57
C ARG A 233 -5.50 5.41 24.44
N GLU A 234 -5.63 6.68 24.77
CA GLU A 234 -5.88 7.76 23.79
C GLU A 234 -4.72 7.98 22.81
N ARG A 235 -3.54 7.45 23.14
CA ARG A 235 -2.32 7.54 22.33
C ARG A 235 -2.17 6.40 21.34
N TRP A 236 -3.05 5.41 21.36
CA TRP A 236 -2.80 4.13 20.70
C TRP A 236 -3.89 3.76 19.71
N VAL A 237 -3.46 3.06 18.65
CA VAL A 237 -4.34 2.35 17.75
C VAL A 237 -3.89 0.88 17.73
N LEU A 238 -4.84 -0.05 17.87
CA LEU A 238 -4.58 -1.47 17.66
C LEU A 238 -4.92 -1.80 16.21
N HIS A 239 -3.93 -2.29 15.49
CA HIS A 239 -4.09 -2.78 14.14
C HIS A 239 -3.87 -4.29 14.09
N PRO A 240 -4.65 -5.03 13.29
CA PRO A 240 -4.32 -6.40 12.94
C PRO A 240 -2.93 -6.47 12.32
N ASN A 241 -2.19 -7.55 12.58
CA ASN A 241 -0.84 -7.70 12.01
C ASN A 241 -0.85 -7.82 10.47
N GLU A 242 -1.89 -8.44 9.94
CA GLU A 242 -2.15 -8.58 8.51
C GLU A 242 -3.46 -7.87 8.19
N ASP A 243 -3.44 -6.99 7.19
CA ASP A 243 -4.67 -6.33 6.74
C ASP A 243 -5.46 -7.31 5.87
N THR A 244 -6.50 -7.90 6.47
CA THR A 244 -7.36 -8.90 5.82
C THR A 244 -8.73 -8.33 5.42
N GLY A 245 -8.99 -7.04 5.69
CA GLY A 245 -10.28 -6.38 5.46
C GLY A 245 -11.38 -6.72 6.48
N ASP A 246 -11.35 -7.91 7.08
CA ASP A 246 -12.38 -8.40 8.01
C ASP A 246 -12.09 -8.10 9.49
N GLN A 247 -10.84 -7.73 9.79
CA GLN A 247 -10.38 -7.53 11.17
C GLN A 247 -10.46 -6.06 11.58
N GLN A 248 -11.07 -5.83 12.73
CA GLN A 248 -11.34 -4.49 13.23
C GLN A 248 -10.06 -3.78 13.70
N ILE A 249 -9.94 -2.50 13.32
CA ILE A 249 -8.98 -1.54 13.88
C ILE A 249 -9.63 -0.89 15.11
N PHE A 250 -8.90 -0.79 16.22
CA PHE A 250 -9.39 -0.17 17.44
C PHE A 250 -8.64 1.12 17.73
N VAL A 251 -9.34 2.26 17.68
CA VAL A 251 -8.78 3.58 17.97
C VAL A 251 -9.02 3.90 19.44
N GLY A 252 -7.98 3.84 20.25
CA GLY A 252 -8.12 3.93 21.70
C GLY A 252 -8.77 5.22 22.17
N ALA A 253 -8.54 6.35 21.49
CA ALA A 253 -9.15 7.64 21.80
C ALA A 253 -10.68 7.69 21.64
N GLU A 254 -11.23 6.89 20.72
CA GLU A 254 -12.67 6.87 20.38
C GLU A 254 -13.45 5.82 21.18
N MET A 255 -12.77 5.08 22.06
CA MET A 255 -13.35 3.97 22.81
C MET A 255 -13.46 4.28 24.30
N SER A 256 -14.51 3.77 24.95
CA SER A 256 -14.56 3.75 26.41
C SER A 256 -13.49 2.81 26.98
N GLU A 257 -13.11 2.99 28.25
CA GLU A 257 -12.12 2.14 28.92
C GLU A 257 -12.52 0.66 28.87
N SER A 258 -13.78 0.34 29.14
CA SER A 258 -14.27 -1.04 29.10
C SER A 258 -14.21 -1.66 27.70
N ALA A 259 -14.43 -0.86 26.65
CA ALA A 259 -14.32 -1.30 25.27
C ALA A 259 -12.86 -1.53 24.87
N TRP A 260 -11.96 -0.61 25.26
CA TRP A 260 -10.53 -0.76 25.05
C TRP A 260 -9.96 -2.00 25.76
N ASP A 261 -10.39 -2.27 26.99
CA ASP A 261 -9.99 -3.47 27.72
C ASP A 261 -10.43 -4.78 27.02
N ARG A 262 -11.60 -4.78 26.38
CA ARG A 262 -12.04 -5.91 25.54
C ARG A 262 -11.15 -6.06 24.32
N ALA A 263 -10.84 -4.95 23.63
CA ALA A 263 -9.96 -4.95 22.46
C ALA A 263 -8.54 -5.43 22.82
N LEU A 264 -7.99 -5.00 23.96
CA LEU A 264 -6.70 -5.47 24.45
C LEU A 264 -6.68 -6.97 24.75
N ARG A 265 -7.75 -7.51 25.34
CA ARG A 265 -7.87 -8.97 25.57
C ARG A 265 -7.91 -9.75 24.25
N LEU A 266 -8.56 -9.22 23.22
CA LEU A 266 -8.53 -9.80 21.88
C LEU A 266 -7.10 -9.73 21.30
N ALA A 267 -6.48 -8.55 21.33
CA ALA A 267 -5.13 -8.31 20.80
C ALA A 267 -4.02 -9.13 21.49
N LEU A 268 -4.25 -9.60 22.72
CA LEU A 268 -3.36 -10.53 23.42
C LEU A 268 -3.50 -11.99 22.97
N ARG A 269 -4.64 -12.33 22.34
CA ARG A 269 -4.97 -13.69 21.87
C ARG A 269 -4.82 -13.85 20.37
N THR A 270 -4.94 -12.77 19.62
CA THR A 270 -4.81 -12.74 18.16
C THR A 270 -3.67 -11.82 17.72
N PRO A 271 -3.05 -12.03 16.55
CA PRO A 271 -1.91 -11.22 16.11
C PRO A 271 -2.30 -9.76 15.84
N TYR A 272 -2.06 -8.90 16.82
CA TYR A 272 -2.24 -7.45 16.73
C TYR A 272 -0.95 -6.72 17.06
N VAL A 273 -0.80 -5.53 16.50
CA VAL A 273 0.18 -4.54 16.94
C VAL A 273 -0.54 -3.37 17.60
N VAL A 274 0.13 -2.75 18.57
CA VAL A 274 -0.22 -1.42 19.06
C VAL A 274 0.73 -0.42 18.41
N GLN A 275 0.18 0.64 17.84
CA GLN A 275 0.92 1.70 17.15
C GLN A 275 0.53 3.05 17.73
N GLU A 276 1.50 3.96 17.82
CA GLU A 276 1.25 5.35 18.22
C GLU A 276 0.26 6.01 17.26
N ARG A 277 -0.81 6.59 17.82
CA ARG A 277 -1.83 7.29 17.06
C ARG A 277 -1.20 8.54 16.45
N LEU A 278 -1.21 8.60 15.13
CA LEU A 278 -0.83 9.79 14.42
C LEU A 278 -2.02 10.75 14.34
N PRO A 279 -1.79 12.07 14.44
CA PRO A 279 -2.81 13.06 14.12
C PRO A 279 -3.22 12.90 12.65
N LEU A 280 -4.52 12.78 12.44
CA LEU A 280 -5.11 12.63 11.12
C LEU A 280 -5.50 14.02 10.60
N ASN A 281 -5.19 14.28 9.34
CA ASN A 281 -5.59 15.52 8.69
C ASN A 281 -6.97 15.33 8.07
N HIS A 282 -7.91 16.13 8.55
CA HIS A 282 -9.26 16.17 8.04
C HIS A 282 -9.51 17.51 7.37
N GLU A 283 -10.09 17.48 6.18
CA GLU A 283 -10.48 18.68 5.45
C GLU A 283 -11.87 18.45 4.83
N LEU A 284 -12.58 19.55 4.56
CA LEU A 284 -13.86 19.49 3.87
C LEU A 284 -13.65 19.39 2.36
N PHE A 285 -14.15 18.31 1.75
CA PHE A 285 -14.12 18.12 0.30
C PHE A 285 -15.53 18.16 -0.31
N PRO A 286 -15.67 18.74 -1.51
CA PRO A 286 -16.90 18.61 -2.28
C PRO A 286 -16.99 17.19 -2.86
N VAL A 287 -17.96 16.41 -2.40
CA VAL A 287 -18.23 15.04 -2.87
C VAL A 287 -19.55 15.03 -3.62
N PHE A 288 -19.51 14.61 -4.88
CA PHE A 288 -20.71 14.43 -5.69
C PHE A 288 -21.29 13.03 -5.43
N HIS A 289 -22.48 12.96 -4.84
CA HIS A 289 -23.12 11.72 -4.44
C HIS A 289 -24.61 11.76 -4.75
N TYR A 290 -25.11 10.77 -5.48
CA TYR A 290 -26.52 10.68 -5.93
C TYR A 290 -27.06 11.94 -6.63
N GLY A 291 -26.23 12.61 -7.45
CA GLY A 291 -26.66 13.81 -8.18
C GLY A 291 -26.51 15.12 -7.42
N GLU A 292 -26.11 15.07 -6.14
CA GLU A 292 -25.94 16.25 -5.30
C GLU A 292 -24.47 16.45 -4.90
N LEU A 293 -24.05 17.72 -4.84
CA LEU A 293 -22.75 18.09 -4.31
C LEU A 293 -22.88 18.36 -2.80
N GLN A 294 -22.16 17.59 -1.99
CA GLN A 294 -22.16 17.75 -0.53
C GLN A 294 -20.74 17.94 -0.01
N MET A 295 -20.56 18.89 0.92
CA MET A 295 -19.29 19.04 1.63
C MET A 295 -19.19 17.96 2.70
N LYS A 296 -18.19 17.09 2.60
CA LYS A 296 -17.93 16.02 3.57
C LYS A 296 -16.53 16.15 4.12
N GLU A 297 -16.40 15.94 5.42
CA GLU A 297 -15.10 15.84 6.06
C GLU A 297 -14.43 14.53 5.63
N ALA A 298 -13.20 14.62 5.12
CA ALA A 298 -12.43 13.50 4.65
C ALA A 298 -11.04 13.47 5.29
N GLU A 299 -10.62 12.29 5.73
CA GLU A 299 -9.23 12.03 6.12
C GLU A 299 -8.35 12.02 4.87
N ILE A 300 -7.30 12.83 4.84
CA ILE A 300 -6.33 12.85 3.74
C ILE A 300 -5.14 11.95 4.09
N SER A 301 -4.90 10.97 3.23
CA SER A 301 -3.71 10.13 3.25
C SER A 301 -2.93 10.29 1.95
N VAL A 302 -1.60 10.32 2.04
CA VAL A 302 -0.69 10.50 0.89
C VAL A 302 0.27 9.33 0.89
N HIS A 303 0.28 8.59 -0.22
CA HIS A 303 0.90 7.30 -0.32
C HIS A 303 2.00 7.30 -1.38
N PRO A 304 3.27 7.49 -0.99
CA PRO A 304 4.36 7.41 -1.93
C PRO A 304 4.47 6.03 -2.57
N HIS A 305 4.74 6.02 -3.88
CA HIS A 305 5.01 4.83 -4.67
C HIS A 305 6.52 4.66 -4.82
N ILE A 306 6.99 3.46 -4.52
CA ILE A 306 8.40 3.11 -4.56
C ILE A 306 8.63 2.13 -5.69
N PHE A 307 9.56 2.48 -6.57
CA PHE A 307 10.03 1.63 -7.66
C PHE A 307 11.54 1.44 -7.52
N ASN A 308 11.97 0.19 -7.40
CA ASN A 308 13.39 -0.18 -7.20
C ASN A 308 14.06 0.62 -6.07
N GLY A 309 13.38 0.74 -4.93
CA GLY A 309 13.90 1.41 -3.73
C GLY A 309 13.89 2.94 -3.78
N LYS A 310 13.34 3.56 -4.84
CA LYS A 310 13.23 5.03 -4.94
C LYS A 310 11.77 5.45 -4.93
N MET A 311 11.45 6.50 -4.17
CA MET A 311 10.17 7.19 -4.28
C MET A 311 10.10 7.89 -5.65
N GLN A 312 9.12 7.49 -6.45
CA GLN A 312 9.02 7.87 -7.85
C GLN A 312 7.55 7.99 -8.28
N GLY A 313 6.68 8.35 -7.35
CA GLY A 313 5.23 8.48 -7.56
C GLY A 313 4.52 8.68 -6.22
N ALA A 314 3.26 9.09 -6.26
CA ALA A 314 2.40 9.06 -5.08
C ALA A 314 0.92 9.09 -5.51
N SER A 315 0.06 8.55 -4.66
CA SER A 315 -1.40 8.70 -4.74
C SER A 315 -1.93 9.30 -3.44
N ALA A 316 -3.05 10.01 -3.49
CA ALA A 316 -3.79 10.41 -2.31
C ALA A 316 -5.10 9.64 -2.23
N VAL A 317 -5.50 9.28 -1.01
CA VAL A 317 -6.80 8.66 -0.74
C VAL A 317 -7.55 9.53 0.26
N LEU A 318 -8.80 9.84 -0.08
CA LEU A 318 -9.73 10.55 0.77
C LEU A 318 -10.59 9.51 1.50
N GLY A 319 -10.35 9.31 2.79
CA GLY A 319 -11.09 8.39 3.65
C GLY A 319 -12.31 9.06 4.27
N SER A 320 -13.36 8.30 4.56
CA SER A 320 -14.45 8.78 5.42
C SER A 320 -13.97 8.78 6.87
N SER A 321 -14.33 9.80 7.64
CA SER A 321 -13.97 9.98 9.06
C SER A 321 -14.45 8.85 10.00
N ALA A 322 -15.21 7.87 9.51
CA ALA A 322 -15.81 6.79 10.31
C ALA A 322 -15.16 5.40 10.12
N GLY A 323 -13.88 5.32 9.73
CA GLY A 323 -13.19 4.03 9.60
C GLY A 323 -13.78 3.10 8.54
N SER A 324 -14.51 3.65 7.57
CA SER A 324 -15.09 2.89 6.46
C SER A 324 -13.96 2.39 5.54
N PRO A 325 -13.99 1.11 5.12
CA PRO A 325 -12.96 0.53 4.25
C PRO A 325 -13.02 1.07 2.81
N CYS A 326 -14.12 1.75 2.44
CA CYS A 326 -14.32 2.34 1.12
C CYS A 326 -13.91 3.82 1.13
N PRO A 327 -12.93 4.22 0.31
CA PRO A 327 -12.54 5.61 0.23
C PRO A 327 -13.67 6.46 -0.38
N LEU A 328 -13.78 7.72 0.07
CA LEU A 328 -14.60 8.74 -0.58
C LEU A 328 -14.08 9.03 -2.00
N GLY A 329 -12.78 8.86 -2.22
CA GLY A 329 -12.17 8.94 -3.55
C GLY A 329 -10.66 8.80 -3.54
N ILE A 330 -10.09 8.66 -4.74
CA ILE A 330 -8.66 8.73 -5.00
C ILE A 330 -8.38 10.09 -5.65
N ALA A 331 -7.32 10.76 -5.22
CA ALA A 331 -6.91 12.05 -5.76
C ALA A 331 -5.44 12.01 -6.25
N PRO A 332 -5.08 12.82 -7.26
CA PRO A 332 -3.70 12.93 -7.68
C PRO A 332 -2.87 13.72 -6.66
N VAL A 333 -1.57 13.42 -6.60
CA VAL A 333 -0.61 14.21 -5.83
C VAL A 333 0.20 15.08 -6.80
N LEU A 334 0.07 16.39 -6.64
CA LEU A 334 0.77 17.39 -7.45
C LEU A 334 1.82 18.12 -6.60
N VAL A 335 2.91 18.52 -7.25
CA VAL A 335 3.97 19.32 -6.66
C VAL A 335 3.73 20.78 -7.03
N LEU A 336 3.59 21.60 -6.01
CA LEU A 336 3.52 23.05 -6.11
C LEU A 336 4.93 23.62 -5.85
N SER A 337 5.43 24.43 -6.76
CA SER A 337 6.65 25.22 -6.56
C SER A 337 6.38 26.69 -6.84
N GLU A 338 7.01 27.58 -6.09
CA GLU A 338 7.06 29.00 -6.46
C GLU A 338 7.86 29.15 -7.76
N SER A 339 7.33 29.96 -8.68
CA SER A 339 7.91 30.22 -10.00
C SER A 339 9.15 31.10 -9.95
#